data_AF-A0A6A5W8F4-F1
#
_entry.id   AF-A0A6A5W8F4-F1
#
_cell.length_a   1.000
_cell.length_b   1.000
_cell.length_c   1.000
_cell.angle_alpha   90.00
_cell.angle_beta   90.00
_cell.angle_gamma   90.00
#
_symmetry.space_group_name_H-M   'P 1'
#
loop_
_entity.id
_entity.type
_entity.pdbx_description
1 polymer ?
#
loop_
_entity_poly.entity_id
_entity_poly.type
_entity_poly.pdbx_seq_one_letter_code
_entity_poly.pdbx_strand_id
1 'polypeptide(L)'
;MAVDSKRVFALMATVNTNMDRLRQSINELRQLHDRWKDPNGTFINLIAQLTALKSNLGEMQDWMNFAINDMHPQLLMDLDVLMTSCGMLVRNTDAVVLQLRQPDHDNTDWAIKLKFAVGSRSLNRLRNVAKRQTDAVNLLLAACKCHTTAQRKILLHKSRQIRKEDASSLNTLVRTSKWNGQCIKTLTQVSKMIQWFRYLFYIKLFHKPRDDMPTQQDYLDAAAAMRSEAIDRRLEEEATTLRRETKLVLMGAINSGKELIMRQIKVLYAQGYPREERMGYIHVVRSTVRVLMHAIIDLLKDTGVNLSEDLNHDFAVLLHEVETVDMDRITPAAVQAVENIWHSGQFSNIFVKNFEIDFPQYASYFASEILRISDVDYIPSEADIIRLNHSMGGIKELRFSWDEIDVHLFNISGYIPDQFRKRWFHQLEGATALIYTVDVSTYDRPYFGQATESALLDDFATFESWANSPKFAGSSIILLLNNFTRFREKMQHSPLSTFFPEYQEGPDPEVSARQYILRRFKDVNRSRLSIYSFWVDLDMSDNQHLYAALKKTLFHIQQRKARSEVWETSNQALASPTLSNTARHTTPLQSVGTVTTVGSSSRG
;
A
#
# COMPACT_ATOMS: atom_id res chain seq x y z
N MET A 1 24.54 -2.81 2.22
CA MET A 1 25.33 -3.71 3.11
C MET A 1 25.09 -3.45 4.61
N ALA A 2 24.87 -2.22 5.09
CA ALA A 2 24.61 -1.94 6.52
C ALA A 2 23.24 -2.38 7.08
N VAL A 3 22.26 -2.70 6.21
CA VAL A 3 20.89 -3.11 6.60
C VAL A 3 20.82 -4.62 6.92
N ASP A 4 21.62 -5.44 6.24
CA ASP A 4 21.61 -6.89 6.44
C ASP A 4 22.33 -7.29 7.73
N SER A 5 23.42 -6.60 8.10
CA SER A 5 24.17 -6.87 9.34
C SER A 5 23.31 -6.67 10.60
N LYS A 6 22.49 -5.60 10.66
CA LYS A 6 21.55 -5.38 11.77
C LYS A 6 20.52 -6.51 11.91
N ARG A 7 20.06 -7.08 10.79
CA ARG A 7 19.12 -8.22 10.79
C ARG A 7 19.79 -9.50 11.29
N VAL A 8 21.04 -9.75 10.91
CA VAL A 8 21.82 -10.90 11.42
C VAL A 8 21.94 -10.83 12.95
N PHE A 9 22.31 -9.67 13.50
CA PHE A 9 22.45 -9.50 14.95
C PHE A 9 21.12 -9.67 15.70
N ALA A 10 20.01 -9.15 15.16
CA ALA A 10 18.69 -9.34 15.75
C ALA A 10 18.25 -10.81 15.78
N LEU A 11 18.57 -11.55 14.71
CA LEU A 11 18.28 -12.97 14.62
C LEU A 11 19.11 -13.79 15.61
N MET A 12 20.40 -13.49 15.75
CA MET A 12 21.28 -14.13 16.75
C MET A 12 20.80 -13.89 18.19
N ALA A 13 20.34 -12.68 18.51
CA ALA A 13 19.74 -12.37 19.81
C ALA A 13 18.47 -13.19 20.07
N THR A 14 17.65 -13.41 19.03
CA THR A 14 16.44 -14.23 19.10
C THR A 14 16.77 -15.71 19.34
N VAL A 15 17.81 -16.23 18.67
CA VAL A 15 18.29 -17.62 18.87
C VAL A 15 18.75 -17.82 20.30
N ASN A 16 19.54 -16.88 20.83
CA ASN A 16 20.03 -16.94 22.21
C ASN A 16 18.88 -16.93 23.22
N THR A 17 17.90 -16.05 23.01
CA THR A 17 16.70 -15.95 23.86
C THR A 17 15.90 -17.25 23.87
N ASN A 18 15.70 -17.88 22.71
CA ASN A 18 15.00 -19.16 22.60
C ASN A 18 15.79 -20.29 23.28
N MET A 19 17.12 -20.29 23.16
CA MET A 19 17.99 -21.30 23.78
C MET A 19 17.99 -21.22 25.31
N ASP A 20 18.01 -20.01 25.86
CA ASP A 20 17.94 -19.76 27.30
C ASP A 20 16.59 -20.20 27.87
N ARG A 21 15.49 -19.89 27.18
CA ARG A 21 14.17 -20.34 27.59
C ARG A 21 14.03 -21.86 27.51
N LEU A 22 14.52 -22.50 26.43
CA LEU A 22 14.56 -23.97 26.34
C LEU A 22 15.33 -24.59 27.51
N ARG A 23 16.45 -23.98 27.91
CA ARG A 23 17.22 -24.43 29.08
C ARG A 23 16.38 -24.37 30.36
N GLN A 24 15.65 -23.28 30.57
CA GLN A 24 14.75 -23.14 31.72
C GLN A 24 13.62 -24.18 31.69
N SER A 25 12.91 -24.33 30.57
CA SER A 25 11.80 -25.30 30.44
C SER A 25 12.29 -26.74 30.63
N ILE A 26 13.48 -27.09 30.12
CA ILE A 26 14.09 -28.42 30.31
C ILE A 26 14.39 -28.68 31.79
N ASN A 27 14.93 -27.70 32.51
CA ASN A 27 15.22 -27.84 33.93
C ASN A 27 13.94 -28.01 34.77
N GLU A 28 12.89 -27.25 34.46
CA GLU A 28 11.60 -27.36 35.13
C GLU A 28 10.91 -28.71 34.81
N LEU A 29 11.02 -29.20 33.57
CA LEU A 29 10.54 -30.53 33.18
C LEU A 29 11.29 -31.66 33.89
N ARG A 30 12.61 -31.51 34.13
CA ARG A 30 13.39 -32.47 34.93
C ARG A 30 12.93 -32.50 36.38
N GLN A 31 12.71 -31.34 37.00
CA GLN A 31 12.18 -31.26 38.36
C GLN A 31 10.79 -31.89 38.49
N LEU A 32 9.94 -31.73 37.46
CA LEU A 32 8.64 -32.41 37.39
C LEU A 32 8.82 -33.92 37.21
N HIS A 33 9.74 -34.36 36.35
CA HIS A 33 10.02 -35.78 36.16
C HIS A 33 10.52 -36.47 37.44
N ASP A 34 11.42 -35.84 38.20
CA ASP A 34 11.95 -36.42 39.45
C ASP A 34 10.87 -36.57 40.54
N ARG A 35 9.86 -35.69 40.52
CA ARG A 35 8.71 -35.74 41.43
C ARG A 35 7.66 -36.78 41.02
N TRP A 36 7.56 -37.09 39.73
CA TRP A 36 6.53 -37.99 39.18
C TRP A 36 7.20 -39.18 38.49
N LYS A 37 7.17 -40.36 39.13
CA LYS A 37 7.62 -41.63 38.52
C LYS A 37 6.76 -41.93 37.28
N ASP A 38 7.23 -41.53 36.10
CA ASP A 38 6.52 -41.67 34.83
C ASP A 38 6.66 -43.11 34.29
N PRO A 39 5.58 -43.91 34.22
CA PRO A 39 5.64 -45.27 33.70
C PRO A 39 5.82 -45.35 32.17
N ASN A 40 5.56 -44.26 31.44
CA ASN A 40 5.57 -44.25 29.96
C ASN A 40 6.75 -43.48 29.33
N GLY A 41 7.67 -42.96 30.14
CA GLY A 41 8.85 -42.22 29.67
C GLY A 41 8.54 -40.98 28.80
N THR A 42 7.36 -40.39 28.94
CA THR A 42 6.89 -39.23 28.16
C THR A 42 7.70 -37.98 28.48
N PHE A 43 8.01 -37.74 29.76
CA PHE A 43 8.85 -36.62 30.18
C PHE A 43 10.27 -36.76 29.65
N ILE A 44 10.88 -37.93 29.82
CA ILE A 44 12.23 -38.23 29.34
C ILE A 44 12.34 -38.03 27.83
N ASN A 45 11.37 -38.55 27.07
CA ASN A 45 11.35 -38.43 25.61
C ASN A 45 11.18 -36.97 25.14
N LEU A 46 10.34 -36.17 25.80
CA LEU A 46 10.21 -34.74 25.48
C LEU A 46 11.48 -33.97 25.86
N ILE A 47 12.06 -34.24 27.04
CA ILE A 47 13.32 -33.64 27.50
C ILE A 47 14.45 -33.95 26.50
N ALA A 48 14.54 -35.19 26.01
CA ALA A 48 15.51 -35.58 25.01
C ALA A 48 15.35 -34.79 23.70
N GLN A 49 14.11 -34.62 23.20
CA GLN A 49 13.85 -33.86 21.98
C GLN A 49 14.11 -32.36 22.14
N LEU A 50 13.75 -31.76 23.28
CA LEU A 50 14.05 -30.35 23.57
C LEU A 50 15.55 -30.11 23.77
N THR A 51 16.26 -31.08 24.35
CA THR A 51 17.73 -31.03 24.50
C THR A 51 18.41 -31.12 23.13
N ALA A 52 17.95 -32.00 22.25
CA ALA A 52 18.44 -32.07 20.86
C ALA A 52 18.18 -30.77 20.09
N LEU A 53 16.97 -30.21 20.20
CA LEU A 53 16.64 -28.92 19.58
C LEU A 53 17.56 -27.80 20.09
N LYS A 54 17.79 -27.73 21.41
CA LYS A 54 18.69 -26.76 22.02
C LYS A 54 20.12 -26.91 21.50
N SER A 55 20.62 -28.14 21.36
CA SER A 55 21.96 -28.42 20.81
C SER A 55 22.08 -27.91 19.37
N ASN A 56 21.09 -28.18 18.52
CA ASN A 56 21.10 -27.75 17.12
C ASN A 56 20.99 -26.23 16.96
N LEU A 57 20.26 -25.56 17.86
CA LEU A 57 20.22 -24.09 17.89
C LEU A 57 21.57 -23.50 18.31
N GLY A 58 22.32 -24.17 19.20
CA GLY A 58 23.70 -23.83 19.53
C GLY A 58 24.63 -23.94 18.32
N GLU A 59 24.58 -25.07 17.60
CA GLU A 59 25.36 -25.23 16.35
C GLU A 59 25.01 -24.17 15.29
N MET A 60 23.73 -23.78 15.20
CA MET A 60 23.30 -22.70 14.32
C MET A 60 23.83 -21.34 14.75
N GLN A 61 23.87 -21.07 16.06
CA GLN A 61 24.45 -19.85 16.63
C GLN A 61 25.94 -19.74 16.32
N ASP A 62 26.68 -20.84 16.53
CA ASP A 62 28.11 -20.91 16.23
C ASP A 62 28.38 -20.71 14.73
N TRP A 63 27.55 -21.29 13.86
CA TRP A 63 27.65 -21.08 12.42
C TRP A 63 27.35 -19.63 12.01
N MET A 64 26.30 -19.01 12.57
CA MET A 64 25.97 -17.61 12.28
C MET A 64 27.07 -16.65 12.72
N ASN A 65 27.75 -16.92 13.84
CA ASN A 65 28.91 -16.15 14.30
C ASN A 65 30.06 -16.15 13.26
N PHE A 66 30.24 -17.24 12.53
CA PHE A 66 31.29 -17.39 11.51
C PHE A 66 30.91 -16.81 10.14
N ALA A 67 29.62 -16.86 9.78
CA ALA A 67 29.13 -16.53 8.43
C ALA A 67 28.47 -15.13 8.30
N ILE A 68 28.68 -14.22 9.26
CA ILE A 68 27.99 -12.91 9.39
C ILE A 68 28.00 -12.08 8.09
N ASN A 69 29.07 -12.16 7.31
CA ASN A 69 29.28 -11.29 6.14
C ASN A 69 28.75 -11.86 4.81
N ASP A 70 28.42 -13.16 4.73
CA ASP A 70 28.12 -13.87 3.47
C ASP A 70 26.75 -14.56 3.44
N MET A 71 25.82 -14.17 4.33
CA MET A 71 24.50 -14.81 4.39
C MET A 71 23.55 -14.35 3.29
N HIS A 72 23.03 -15.32 2.53
CA HIS A 72 22.04 -15.08 1.49
C HIS A 72 20.70 -14.58 2.08
N PRO A 73 20.05 -13.53 1.53
CA PRO A 73 18.82 -12.93 2.08
C PRO A 73 17.65 -13.91 2.26
N GLN A 74 17.51 -14.88 1.35
CA GLN A 74 16.46 -15.91 1.43
C GLN A 74 16.66 -16.87 2.61
N LEU A 75 17.90 -17.16 2.97
CA LEU A 75 18.24 -18.00 4.12
C LEU A 75 17.91 -17.26 5.42
N LEU A 76 18.22 -15.97 5.49
CA LEU A 76 17.86 -15.09 6.61
C LEU A 76 16.35 -15.07 6.88
N MET A 77 15.53 -14.92 5.84
CA MET A 77 14.07 -15.00 5.97
C MET A 77 13.60 -16.38 6.46
N ASP A 78 14.23 -17.45 5.97
CA ASP A 78 13.89 -18.81 6.39
C ASP A 78 14.28 -19.09 7.84
N LEU A 79 15.40 -18.55 8.35
CA LEU A 79 15.76 -18.65 9.76
C LEU A 79 14.81 -17.85 10.66
N ASP A 80 14.41 -16.64 10.26
CA ASP A 80 13.54 -15.77 11.06
C ASP A 80 12.18 -16.42 11.35
N VAL A 81 11.59 -17.04 10.32
CA VAL A 81 10.36 -17.83 10.45
C VAL A 81 10.55 -19.04 11.38
N LEU A 82 11.69 -19.72 11.31
CA LEU A 82 12.00 -20.85 12.19
C LEU A 82 12.18 -20.42 13.64
N MET A 83 12.84 -19.28 13.88
CA MET A 83 13.02 -18.76 15.24
C MET A 83 11.70 -18.35 15.87
N THR A 84 10.78 -17.83 15.06
CA THR A 84 9.42 -17.53 15.49
C THR A 84 8.65 -18.81 15.86
N SER A 85 8.80 -19.91 15.09
CA SER A 85 8.15 -21.20 15.42
C SER A 85 8.75 -21.87 16.66
N CYS A 86 10.08 -21.83 16.82
CA CYS A 86 10.75 -22.28 18.04
C CYS A 86 10.29 -21.49 19.27
N GLY A 87 10.14 -20.17 19.15
CA GLY A 87 9.62 -19.33 20.23
C GLY A 87 8.19 -19.70 20.64
N MET A 88 7.32 -20.07 19.69
CA MET A 88 5.97 -20.56 20.00
C MET A 88 5.97 -21.92 20.69
N LEU A 89 6.84 -22.85 20.27
CA LEU A 89 7.00 -24.16 20.92
C LEU A 89 7.43 -24.00 22.39
N VAL A 90 8.40 -23.12 22.64
CA VAL A 90 8.91 -22.82 23.99
C VAL A 90 7.80 -22.26 24.87
N ARG A 91 7.05 -21.25 24.40
CA ARG A 91 5.93 -20.67 25.15
C ARG A 91 4.85 -21.69 25.50
N ASN A 92 4.54 -22.61 24.59
CA ASN A 92 3.58 -23.67 24.85
C ASN A 92 4.11 -24.72 25.83
N THR A 93 5.42 -24.99 25.81
CA THR A 93 6.08 -25.87 26.77
C THR A 93 6.04 -25.26 28.17
N ASP A 94 6.39 -23.97 28.30
CA ASP A 94 6.29 -23.21 29.55
C ASP A 94 4.87 -23.22 30.11
N ALA A 95 3.85 -23.03 29.25
CA ALA A 95 2.45 -23.08 29.67
C ALA A 95 2.04 -24.45 30.22
N VAL A 96 2.51 -25.55 29.62
CA VAL A 96 2.24 -26.91 30.11
C VAL A 96 2.99 -27.17 31.41
N VAL A 97 4.24 -26.71 31.53
CA VAL A 97 5.03 -26.82 32.77
C VAL A 97 4.35 -26.07 33.93
N LEU A 98 3.87 -24.85 33.69
CA LEU A 98 3.11 -24.07 34.67
C LEU A 98 1.80 -24.76 35.07
N GLN A 99 1.08 -25.38 34.14
CA GLN A 99 -0.14 -26.16 34.44
C GLN A 99 0.13 -27.40 35.31
N LEU A 100 1.34 -27.95 35.23
CA LEU A 100 1.75 -29.14 35.98
C LEU A 100 2.44 -28.80 37.32
N ARG A 101 2.81 -27.54 37.55
CA ARG A 101 3.44 -27.04 38.78
C ARG A 101 2.36 -26.74 39.83
N GLN A 102 2.31 -27.51 40.93
CA GLN A 102 1.34 -27.31 42.02
C GLN A 102 1.75 -26.19 42.99
N PRO A 103 0.77 -25.44 43.56
CA PRO A 103 0.81 -24.97 44.95
C PRO A 103 0.24 -26.04 45.89
N ASP A 104 0.82 -26.14 47.09
CA ASP A 104 0.72 -27.28 48.01
C ASP A 104 -0.69 -27.66 48.54
N HIS A 105 -0.72 -28.95 48.91
CA HIS A 105 -1.54 -29.71 49.86
C HIS A 105 -3.07 -29.84 49.69
N ASP A 106 -3.46 -31.12 49.71
CA ASP A 106 -4.79 -31.69 49.94
C ASP A 106 -5.87 -31.47 48.85
N ASN A 107 -5.86 -32.35 47.84
CA ASN A 107 -7.05 -33.17 47.53
C ASN A 107 -6.88 -34.17 46.37
N THR A 108 -7.24 -35.42 46.67
CA THR A 108 -7.72 -36.51 45.80
C THR A 108 -6.84 -37.03 44.66
N ASP A 109 -6.46 -38.30 44.81
CA ASP A 109 -5.59 -39.12 43.94
C ASP A 109 -6.10 -39.26 42.48
N TRP A 110 -7.39 -39.06 42.22
CA TRP A 110 -7.99 -39.22 40.87
C TRP A 110 -7.89 -37.97 39.98
N ALA A 111 -8.03 -36.77 40.55
CA ALA A 111 -7.93 -35.51 39.81
C ALA A 111 -6.49 -35.27 39.33
N ILE A 112 -5.52 -35.75 40.11
CA ILE A 112 -4.11 -35.76 39.79
C ILE A 112 -3.82 -36.73 38.62
N LYS A 113 -4.33 -37.97 38.69
CA LYS A 113 -4.21 -38.96 37.60
C LYS A 113 -4.86 -38.50 36.28
N LEU A 114 -6.01 -37.81 36.35
CA LEU A 114 -6.68 -37.28 35.16
C LEU A 114 -5.94 -36.07 34.56
N LYS A 115 -5.45 -35.14 35.40
CA LYS A 115 -4.58 -34.03 34.96
C LYS A 115 -3.31 -34.54 34.30
N PHE A 116 -2.72 -35.61 34.86
CA PHE A 116 -1.55 -36.27 34.27
C PHE A 116 -1.87 -36.93 32.92
N ALA A 117 -3.02 -37.61 32.78
CA ALA A 117 -3.43 -38.21 31.52
C ALA A 117 -3.70 -37.17 30.41
N VAL A 118 -4.28 -36.02 30.76
CA VAL A 118 -4.51 -34.89 29.83
C VAL A 118 -3.19 -34.18 29.50
N GLY A 119 -2.33 -33.97 30.51
CA GLY A 119 -0.99 -33.41 30.36
C GLY A 119 -0.10 -34.29 29.47
N SER A 120 -0.11 -35.61 29.66
CA SER A 120 0.66 -36.59 28.88
C SER A 120 0.33 -36.56 27.38
N ARG A 121 -0.95 -36.36 27.01
CA ARG A 121 -1.36 -36.16 25.61
C ARG A 121 -0.80 -34.86 25.02
N SER A 122 -0.78 -33.79 25.81
CA SER A 122 -0.20 -32.50 25.41
C SER A 122 1.33 -32.60 25.26
N LEU A 123 2.00 -33.26 26.20
CA LEU A 123 3.45 -33.50 26.19
C LEU A 123 3.88 -34.36 24.98
N ASN A 124 3.12 -35.40 24.63
CA ASN A 124 3.39 -36.21 23.42
C ASN A 124 3.21 -35.43 22.11
N ARG A 125 2.27 -34.48 22.06
CA ARG A 125 2.11 -33.60 20.89
C ARG A 125 3.24 -32.58 20.79
N LEU A 126 3.62 -31.97 21.92
CA LEU A 126 4.79 -31.08 21.98
C LEU A 126 6.08 -31.81 21.59
N ARG A 127 6.22 -33.08 21.95
CA ARG A 127 7.35 -33.93 21.54
C ARG A 127 7.43 -34.07 20.02
N ASN A 128 6.29 -34.33 19.35
CA ASN A 128 6.27 -34.48 17.90
C ASN A 128 6.60 -33.15 17.19
N VAL A 129 6.15 -32.01 17.72
CA VAL A 129 6.52 -30.69 17.21
C VAL A 129 8.01 -30.40 17.46
N ALA A 130 8.52 -30.69 18.65
CA ALA A 130 9.95 -30.53 18.97
C ALA A 130 10.82 -31.36 18.01
N LYS A 131 10.48 -32.62 17.76
CA LYS A 131 11.19 -33.48 16.80
C LYS A 131 11.23 -32.88 15.38
N ARG A 132 10.09 -32.42 14.87
CA ARG A 132 10.02 -31.81 13.52
C ARG A 132 10.76 -30.48 13.42
N GLN A 133 10.78 -29.68 14.48
CA GLN A 133 11.59 -28.47 14.55
C GLN A 133 13.09 -28.79 14.58
N THR A 134 13.51 -29.83 15.30
CA THR A 134 14.89 -30.35 15.29
C THR A 134 15.32 -30.76 13.88
N ASP A 135 14.45 -31.48 13.16
CA ASP A 135 14.69 -31.88 11.76
C ASP A 135 14.78 -30.67 10.82
N ALA A 136 13.94 -29.64 11.03
CA ALA A 136 13.94 -28.42 10.23
C ALA A 136 15.21 -27.57 10.44
N VAL A 137 15.72 -27.47 11.67
CA VAL A 137 17.00 -26.81 12.00
C VAL A 137 18.16 -27.56 11.33
N ASN A 138 18.17 -28.89 11.40
CA ASN A 138 19.19 -29.73 10.76
C ASN A 138 19.21 -29.60 9.23
N LEU A 139 18.04 -29.54 8.59
CA LEU A 139 17.94 -29.33 7.15
C LEU A 139 18.44 -27.94 6.71
N LEU A 140 18.22 -26.92 7.55
CA LEU A 140 18.74 -25.58 7.30
C LEU A 140 20.25 -25.52 7.50
N LEU A 141 20.78 -26.12 8.56
CA LEU A 141 22.22 -26.31 8.77
C LEU A 141 22.88 -27.04 7.58
N ALA A 142 22.24 -28.09 7.06
CA ALA A 142 22.71 -28.80 5.88
C ALA A 142 22.66 -27.92 4.62
N ALA A 143 21.61 -27.11 4.44
CA ALA A 143 21.50 -26.17 3.33
C ALA A 143 22.58 -25.06 3.40
N CYS A 144 22.96 -24.64 4.62
CA CYS A 144 24.05 -23.70 4.87
C CYS A 144 25.43 -24.28 4.50
N LYS A 145 25.63 -25.59 4.71
CA LYS A 145 26.89 -26.30 4.42
C LYS A 145 26.99 -26.79 2.96
N CYS A 146 25.95 -26.61 2.14
CA CYS A 146 25.93 -27.05 0.74
C CYS A 146 26.51 -25.99 -0.22
N HIS A 147 27.49 -26.38 -1.06
CA HIS A 147 28.09 -25.52 -2.07
C HIS A 147 27.32 -25.47 -3.40
N THR A 148 26.43 -26.43 -3.66
CA THR A 148 25.65 -26.48 -4.92
C THR A 148 24.26 -25.84 -4.77
N THR A 149 23.90 -24.99 -5.72
CA THR A 149 22.64 -24.19 -5.67
C THR A 149 21.39 -25.06 -5.83
N ALA A 150 21.46 -26.16 -6.57
CA ALA A 150 20.35 -27.09 -6.77
C ALA A 150 20.00 -27.89 -5.50
N GLN A 151 21.00 -28.43 -4.81
CA GLN A 151 20.79 -29.16 -3.54
C GLN A 151 20.29 -28.23 -2.44
N ARG A 152 20.84 -27.00 -2.38
CA ARG A 152 20.39 -25.96 -1.44
C ARG A 152 18.90 -25.65 -1.62
N LYS A 153 18.41 -25.49 -2.86
CA LYS A 153 16.98 -25.23 -3.14
C LYS A 153 16.08 -26.38 -2.70
N ILE A 154 16.49 -27.63 -2.89
CA ILE A 154 15.72 -28.82 -2.47
C ILE A 154 15.63 -28.90 -0.94
N LEU A 155 16.75 -28.67 -0.24
CA LEU A 155 16.79 -28.68 1.23
C LEU A 155 15.95 -27.55 1.84
N LEU A 156 16.01 -26.34 1.27
CA LEU A 156 15.17 -25.21 1.68
C LEU A 156 13.67 -25.50 1.44
N HIS A 157 13.32 -26.17 0.34
CA HIS A 157 11.94 -26.55 0.07
C HIS A 157 11.42 -27.59 1.08
N LYS A 158 12.21 -28.61 1.40
CA LYS A 158 11.86 -29.61 2.43
C LYS A 158 11.69 -28.98 3.81
N SER A 159 12.58 -28.06 4.20
CA SER A 159 12.45 -27.32 5.46
C SER A 159 11.15 -26.50 5.52
N ARG A 160 10.76 -25.84 4.41
CA ARG A 160 9.50 -25.08 4.32
C ARG A 160 8.25 -25.96 4.44
N GLN A 161 8.28 -27.16 3.86
CA GLN A 161 7.16 -28.09 3.95
C GLN A 161 6.92 -28.55 5.41
N ILE A 162 7.99 -28.92 6.11
CA ILE A 162 7.94 -29.31 7.53
C ILE A 162 7.38 -28.15 8.38
N ARG A 163 7.82 -26.91 8.13
CA ARG A 163 7.32 -25.73 8.84
C ARG A 163 5.85 -25.41 8.58
N LYS A 164 5.34 -25.64 7.37
CA LYS A 164 3.92 -25.44 7.04
C LYS A 164 3.03 -26.41 7.81
N GLU A 165 3.47 -27.67 7.93
CA GLU A 165 2.79 -28.69 8.74
C GLU A 165 2.86 -28.36 10.23
N ASP A 166 3.96 -27.80 10.72
CA ASP A 166 4.11 -27.37 12.11
C ASP A 166 3.27 -26.14 12.47
N ALA A 167 3.11 -25.16 11.59
CA ALA A 167 2.22 -24.01 11.81
C ALA A 167 0.76 -24.45 11.97
N SER A 168 0.33 -25.44 11.17
CA SER A 168 -1.01 -26.03 11.32
C SER A 168 -1.15 -26.80 12.65
N SER A 169 -0.11 -27.53 13.06
CA SER A 169 -0.08 -28.29 14.31
C SER A 169 -0.06 -27.36 15.55
N LEU A 170 0.73 -26.29 15.54
CA LEU A 170 0.79 -25.28 16.60
C LEU A 170 -0.53 -24.51 16.73
N ASN A 171 -1.19 -24.16 15.62
CA ASN A 171 -2.51 -23.54 15.64
C ASN A 171 -3.59 -24.48 16.21
N THR A 172 -3.51 -25.78 15.94
CA THR A 172 -4.40 -26.75 16.60
C THR A 172 -4.10 -26.88 18.10
N LEU A 173 -2.83 -26.78 18.52
CA LEU A 173 -2.42 -26.81 19.93
C LEU A 173 -2.95 -25.59 20.70
N VAL A 174 -2.85 -24.38 20.13
CA VAL A 174 -3.41 -23.14 20.70
C VAL A 174 -4.94 -23.19 20.83
N ARG A 175 -5.62 -23.88 19.92
CA ARG A 175 -7.08 -24.13 20.01
C ARG A 175 -7.44 -25.18 21.06
N THR A 176 -6.66 -26.25 21.21
CA THR A 176 -6.91 -27.29 22.24
C THR A 176 -6.51 -26.88 23.65
N SER A 177 -5.53 -25.98 23.85
CA SER A 177 -5.17 -25.49 25.19
C SER A 177 -6.28 -24.65 25.82
N LYS A 178 -7.03 -23.89 25.01
CA LYS A 178 -8.26 -23.19 25.44
C LYS A 178 -9.38 -24.16 25.86
N TRP A 179 -9.54 -25.28 25.16
CA TRP A 179 -10.59 -26.26 25.44
C TRP A 179 -10.26 -27.16 26.65
N ASN A 180 -9.00 -27.53 26.84
CA ASN A 180 -8.55 -28.31 27.99
C ASN A 180 -8.61 -27.49 29.30
N GLY A 181 -8.34 -26.18 29.24
CA GLY A 181 -8.54 -25.27 30.38
C GLY A 181 -10.01 -25.16 30.81
N GLN A 182 -10.94 -25.20 29.84
CA GLN A 182 -12.38 -25.21 30.10
C GLN A 182 -12.84 -26.55 30.71
N CYS A 183 -12.33 -27.68 30.19
CA CYS A 183 -12.71 -29.03 30.63
C CYS A 183 -12.23 -29.35 32.07
N ILE A 184 -11.06 -28.82 32.47
CA ILE A 184 -10.55 -28.95 33.85
C ILE A 184 -11.31 -28.06 34.83
N LYS A 185 -11.79 -26.88 34.41
CA LYS A 185 -12.69 -26.02 35.20
C LYS A 185 -14.09 -26.65 35.38
N THR A 186 -14.64 -27.30 34.36
CA THR A 186 -15.95 -27.97 34.47
C THR A 186 -15.90 -29.26 35.31
N LEU A 187 -14.79 -30.01 35.31
CA LEU A 187 -14.66 -31.24 36.11
C LEU A 187 -14.30 -30.99 37.59
N THR A 188 -13.65 -29.86 37.90
CA THR A 188 -13.43 -29.44 39.30
C THR A 188 -14.70 -28.89 39.97
N GLN A 189 -15.70 -28.47 39.19
CA GLN A 189 -17.03 -28.12 39.70
C GLN A 189 -17.87 -29.35 40.07
N VAL A 190 -17.73 -30.48 39.37
CA VAL A 190 -18.48 -31.72 39.66
C VAL A 190 -18.02 -32.38 40.97
N SER A 191 -16.74 -32.24 41.35
CA SER A 191 -16.22 -32.74 42.63
C SER A 191 -16.66 -31.92 43.85
N LYS A 192 -17.00 -30.64 43.67
CA LYS A 192 -17.46 -29.75 44.76
C LYS A 192 -18.98 -29.80 44.96
N MET A 193 -19.73 -30.30 43.98
CA MET A 193 -21.19 -30.40 44.03
C MET A 193 -21.68 -31.42 45.08
N ILE A 194 -20.88 -32.46 45.40
CA ILE A 194 -21.21 -33.46 46.43
C ILE A 194 -20.90 -32.97 47.86
N GLN A 195 -19.97 -32.01 48.03
CA GLN A 195 -19.71 -31.36 49.33
C GLN A 195 -20.64 -30.17 49.58
N TRP A 196 -21.13 -29.52 48.50
CA TRP A 196 -22.04 -28.38 48.55
C TRP A 196 -23.39 -28.70 49.22
N PHE A 197 -23.95 -29.90 49.02
CA PHE A 197 -25.20 -30.31 49.67
C PHE A 197 -25.11 -30.45 51.20
N ARG A 198 -23.91 -30.63 51.79
CA ARG A 198 -23.72 -30.71 53.25
C ARG A 198 -23.44 -29.35 53.91
N TYR A 199 -23.02 -28.36 53.12
CA TYR A 199 -22.65 -27.01 53.58
C TYR A 199 -23.81 -26.01 53.45
N LEU A 200 -24.76 -26.28 52.54
CA LEU A 200 -25.97 -25.48 52.32
C LEU A 200 -26.94 -25.46 53.51
N PHE A 201 -26.83 -26.42 54.43
CA PHE A 201 -27.62 -26.43 55.67
C PHE A 201 -27.03 -25.50 56.77
N TYR A 202 -25.80 -24.99 56.60
CA TYR A 202 -25.09 -24.25 57.65
C TYR A 202 -24.87 -22.74 57.35
N ILE A 203 -25.08 -22.27 56.11
CA ILE A 203 -24.80 -20.87 55.71
C ILE A 203 -26.04 -20.01 55.53
N LYS A 204 -27.24 -20.54 55.76
CA LYS A 204 -28.44 -19.69 55.69
C LYS A 204 -28.60 -18.74 56.89
N LEU A 205 -27.59 -18.60 57.77
CA LEU A 205 -27.72 -17.79 58.98
C LEU A 205 -26.78 -16.60 59.14
N PHE A 206 -25.67 -16.41 58.41
CA PHE A 206 -24.89 -15.17 58.58
C PHE A 206 -24.12 -14.71 57.34
N HIS A 207 -24.38 -13.43 57.06
CA HIS A 207 -23.59 -12.44 56.33
C HIS A 207 -23.81 -12.21 54.82
N LYS A 208 -24.11 -10.94 54.57
CA LYS A 208 -24.38 -10.17 53.35
C LYS A 208 -23.11 -10.07 52.48
N PRO A 209 -23.21 -10.02 51.13
CA PRO A 209 -22.02 -9.91 50.29
C PRO A 209 -21.33 -8.55 50.53
N ARG A 210 -20.01 -8.59 50.73
CA ARG A 210 -19.12 -7.43 50.58
C ARG A 210 -18.84 -7.25 49.09
N ASP A 211 -18.86 -6.01 48.62
CA ASP A 211 -18.30 -5.63 47.33
C ASP A 211 -16.80 -5.98 47.34
N ASP A 212 -16.41 -7.00 46.58
CA ASP A 212 -14.99 -7.31 46.36
C ASP A 212 -14.42 -6.27 45.40
N MET A 213 -13.38 -5.56 45.85
CA MET A 213 -12.63 -4.61 45.04
C MET A 213 -11.96 -5.34 43.88
N PRO A 214 -11.99 -4.81 42.64
CA PRO A 214 -11.47 -5.51 41.47
C PRO A 214 -9.99 -5.89 41.63
N THR A 215 -9.62 -7.07 41.14
CA THR A 215 -8.22 -7.54 41.19
C THR A 215 -7.38 -6.75 40.19
N GLN A 216 -6.07 -6.59 40.43
CA GLN A 216 -5.15 -5.92 39.48
C GLN A 216 -5.24 -6.48 38.05
N GLN A 217 -5.48 -7.80 37.91
CA GLN A 217 -5.67 -8.45 36.61
C GLN A 217 -6.99 -8.03 35.94
N ASP A 218 -8.08 -7.87 36.70
CA ASP A 218 -9.37 -7.42 36.19
C ASP A 218 -9.27 -5.96 35.69
N TYR A 219 -8.47 -5.12 36.36
CA TYR A 219 -8.15 -3.78 35.88
C TYR A 219 -7.34 -3.80 34.57
N LEU A 220 -6.38 -4.73 34.42
CA LEU A 220 -5.59 -4.87 33.19
C LEU A 220 -6.43 -5.39 32.02
N ASP A 221 -7.32 -6.35 32.28
CA ASP A 221 -8.22 -6.93 31.28
C ASP A 221 -9.30 -5.92 30.86
N ALA A 222 -9.86 -5.16 31.81
CA ALA A 222 -10.76 -4.05 31.51
C ALA A 222 -10.05 -2.96 30.69
N ALA A 223 -8.81 -2.59 31.04
CA ALA A 223 -8.02 -1.64 30.28
C ALA A 223 -7.67 -2.16 28.87
N ALA A 224 -7.46 -3.46 28.71
CA ALA A 224 -7.24 -4.07 27.40
C ALA A 224 -8.52 -4.08 26.55
N ALA A 225 -9.67 -4.42 27.14
CA ALA A 225 -10.96 -4.36 26.47
C ALA A 225 -11.29 -2.93 26.01
N MET A 226 -11.07 -1.92 26.86
CA MET A 226 -11.21 -0.51 26.49
C MET A 226 -10.28 -0.10 25.35
N ARG A 227 -9.03 -0.60 25.31
CA ARG A 227 -8.11 -0.35 24.19
C ARG A 227 -8.59 -1.01 22.90
N SER A 228 -9.06 -2.26 22.97
CA SER A 228 -9.61 -2.98 21.82
C SER A 228 -10.85 -2.28 21.27
N GLU A 229 -11.79 -1.90 22.12
CA GLU A 229 -12.98 -1.14 21.72
C GLU A 229 -12.60 0.21 21.10
N ALA A 230 -11.60 0.90 21.64
CA ALA A 230 -11.09 2.14 21.06
C ALA A 230 -10.42 1.92 19.67
N ILE A 231 -9.76 0.79 19.46
CA ILE A 231 -9.19 0.41 18.15
C ILE A 231 -10.32 0.08 17.17
N ASP A 232 -11.29 -0.73 17.57
CA ASP A 232 -12.41 -1.12 16.72
C ASP A 232 -13.23 0.11 16.30
N ARG A 233 -13.48 1.04 17.23
CA ARG A 233 -14.14 2.30 16.92
C ARG A 233 -13.35 3.13 15.91
N ARG A 234 -12.01 3.22 16.05
CA ARG A 234 -11.15 3.90 15.07
C ARG A 234 -11.19 3.23 13.71
N LEU A 235 -11.19 1.90 13.66
CA LEU A 235 -11.28 1.15 12.40
C LEU A 235 -12.62 1.37 11.71
N GLU A 236 -13.72 1.45 12.46
CA GLU A 236 -15.04 1.79 11.91
C GLU A 236 -15.06 3.23 11.39
N GLU A 237 -14.54 4.19 12.15
CA GLU A 237 -14.38 5.59 11.72
C GLU A 237 -13.55 5.70 10.44
N GLU A 238 -12.39 5.04 10.37
CA GLU A 238 -11.53 4.98 9.18
C GLU A 238 -12.24 4.32 7.99
N ALA A 239 -12.95 3.21 8.22
CA ALA A 239 -13.68 2.51 7.16
C ALA A 239 -14.81 3.38 6.58
N THR A 240 -15.52 4.15 7.41
CA THR A 240 -16.54 5.09 6.93
C THR A 240 -15.94 6.24 6.15
N THR A 241 -14.78 6.76 6.59
CA THR A 241 -14.04 7.81 5.89
C THR A 241 -13.57 7.34 4.52
N LEU A 242 -12.91 6.17 4.45
CA LEU A 242 -12.44 5.56 3.21
C LEU A 242 -13.57 5.25 2.21
N ARG A 243 -14.80 5.00 2.69
CA ARG A 243 -15.97 4.81 1.83
C ARG A 243 -16.51 6.12 1.24
N ARG A 244 -16.32 7.25 1.94
CA ARG A 244 -16.74 8.59 1.49
C ARG A 244 -15.69 9.27 0.62
N GLU A 245 -14.43 8.85 0.73
CA GLU A 245 -13.33 9.39 -0.06
C GLU A 245 -13.53 9.18 -1.57
N THR A 246 -13.31 10.25 -2.32
CA THR A 246 -13.43 10.30 -3.76
C THR A 246 -12.11 9.93 -4.40
N LYS A 247 -12.02 8.69 -4.88
CA LYS A 247 -10.80 8.19 -5.53
C LYS A 247 -10.66 8.73 -6.94
N LEU A 248 -9.53 9.39 -7.23
CA LEU A 248 -9.13 9.86 -8.55
C LEU A 248 -7.82 9.22 -8.96
N VAL A 249 -7.70 8.81 -10.21
CA VAL A 249 -6.47 8.19 -10.71
C VAL A 249 -5.91 9.00 -11.86
N LEU A 250 -4.72 9.55 -11.67
CA LEU A 250 -3.99 10.36 -12.64
C LEU A 250 -3.07 9.46 -13.47
N MET A 251 -3.19 9.56 -14.79
CA MET A 251 -2.53 8.72 -15.77
C MET A 251 -2.10 9.56 -16.98
N GLY A 252 -1.11 9.08 -17.72
CA GLY A 252 -0.63 9.72 -18.95
C GLY A 252 0.83 9.39 -19.21
N ALA A 253 1.32 9.74 -20.40
CA ALA A 253 2.73 9.56 -20.75
C ALA A 253 3.68 10.34 -19.82
N ILE A 254 4.96 10.03 -19.91
CA ILE A 254 6.03 10.83 -19.30
C ILE A 254 5.96 12.26 -19.89
N ASN A 255 6.12 13.29 -19.06
CA ASN A 255 6.07 14.71 -19.43
C ASN A 255 4.69 15.24 -19.90
N SER A 256 3.62 14.43 -19.83
CA SER A 256 2.26 14.87 -20.20
C SER A 256 1.65 15.94 -19.28
N GLY A 257 2.31 16.26 -18.16
CA GLY A 257 1.83 17.24 -17.17
C GLY A 257 1.20 16.65 -15.90
N LYS A 258 1.14 15.32 -15.76
CA LYS A 258 0.60 14.66 -14.55
C LYS A 258 1.36 15.03 -13.27
N GLU A 259 2.70 15.02 -13.31
CA GLU A 259 3.52 15.41 -12.17
C GLU A 259 3.23 16.87 -11.77
N LEU A 260 3.12 17.76 -12.75
CA LEU A 260 2.80 19.16 -12.53
C LEU A 260 1.47 19.33 -11.80
N ILE A 261 0.40 18.68 -12.30
CA ILE A 261 -0.94 18.75 -11.71
C ILE A 261 -0.91 18.25 -10.26
N MET A 262 -0.25 17.13 -10.01
CA MET A 262 -0.18 16.57 -8.65
C MET A 262 0.51 17.55 -7.69
N ARG A 263 1.59 18.20 -8.11
CA ARG A 263 2.32 19.16 -7.28
C ARG A 263 1.55 20.47 -7.09
N GLN A 264 0.91 20.97 -8.13
CA GLN A 264 0.01 22.14 -8.05
C GLN A 264 -1.15 21.87 -7.07
N ILE A 265 -1.78 20.70 -7.13
CA ILE A 265 -2.83 20.31 -6.17
C ILE A 265 -2.26 20.23 -4.74
N LYS A 266 -1.06 19.67 -4.55
CA LYS A 266 -0.40 19.61 -3.23
C LYS A 266 -0.18 21.00 -2.65
N VAL A 267 0.20 21.97 -3.48
CA VAL A 267 0.42 23.36 -3.06
C VAL A 267 -0.88 24.09 -2.78
N LEU A 268 -1.89 23.94 -3.64
CA LEU A 268 -3.15 24.68 -3.53
C LEU A 268 -4.10 24.14 -2.46
N TYR A 269 -4.13 22.81 -2.25
CA TYR A 269 -5.18 22.15 -1.48
C TYR A 269 -4.68 21.24 -0.35
N ALA A 270 -3.36 21.11 -0.17
CA ALA A 270 -2.77 20.34 0.92
C ALA A 270 -1.76 21.20 1.72
N GLN A 271 -0.79 20.55 2.38
CA GLN A 271 0.18 21.24 3.25
C GLN A 271 1.31 21.94 2.48
N GLY A 272 1.27 21.97 1.14
CA GLY A 272 2.33 22.51 0.30
C GLY A 272 3.67 21.83 0.53
N TYR A 273 4.77 22.56 0.31
CA TYR A 273 6.12 22.05 0.53
C TYR A 273 6.83 22.79 1.68
N PRO A 274 6.97 22.16 2.87
CA PRO A 274 7.66 22.79 3.98
C PRO A 274 9.14 23.00 3.66
N ARG A 275 9.78 24.00 4.27
CA ARG A 275 11.16 24.43 3.98
C ARG A 275 12.15 23.25 3.97
N GLU A 276 12.05 22.35 4.93
CA GLU A 276 12.91 21.16 5.03
C GLU A 276 12.77 20.23 3.82
N GLU A 277 11.54 20.02 3.32
CA GLU A 277 11.30 19.23 2.10
C GLU A 277 11.87 19.96 0.87
N ARG A 278 11.71 21.30 0.81
CA ARG A 278 12.19 22.12 -0.31
C ARG A 278 13.72 22.08 -0.46
N MET A 279 14.46 22.03 0.64
CA MET A 279 15.93 21.90 0.60
C MET A 279 16.39 20.64 -0.14
N GLY A 280 15.63 19.54 -0.07
CA GLY A 280 15.92 18.31 -0.80
C GLY A 280 15.86 18.46 -2.33
N TYR A 281 15.25 19.54 -2.85
CA TYR A 281 15.12 19.80 -4.28
C TYR A 281 16.22 20.70 -4.86
N ILE A 282 17.13 21.25 -4.04
CA ILE A 282 18.18 22.19 -4.50
C ILE A 282 18.97 21.61 -5.67
N HIS A 283 19.53 20.41 -5.50
CA HIS A 283 20.32 19.74 -6.53
C HIS A 283 19.48 19.42 -7.78
N VAL A 284 18.20 19.11 -7.61
CA VAL A 284 17.30 18.75 -8.73
C VAL A 284 16.98 19.98 -9.59
N VAL A 285 16.74 21.14 -8.97
CA VAL A 285 16.52 22.38 -9.71
C VAL A 285 17.79 22.80 -10.44
N ARG A 286 18.95 22.79 -9.77
CA ARG A 286 20.23 23.13 -10.42
C ARG A 286 20.58 22.17 -11.55
N SER A 287 20.32 20.88 -11.39
CA SER A 287 20.46 19.88 -12.45
C SER A 287 19.54 20.20 -13.65
N THR A 288 18.32 20.68 -13.42
CA THR A 288 17.41 21.09 -14.51
C THR A 288 17.96 22.30 -15.27
N VAL A 289 18.56 23.27 -14.58
CA VAL A 289 19.25 24.40 -15.21
C VAL A 289 20.45 23.95 -16.04
N ARG A 290 21.21 22.95 -15.59
CA ARG A 290 22.28 22.36 -16.43
C ARG A 290 21.74 21.71 -17.70
N VAL A 291 20.63 20.98 -17.62
CA VAL A 291 19.96 20.42 -18.81
C VAL A 291 19.52 21.54 -19.75
N LEU A 292 19.05 22.68 -19.22
CA LEU A 292 18.76 23.87 -20.02
C LEU A 292 20.02 24.39 -20.74
N MET A 293 21.17 24.50 -20.05
CA MET A 293 22.44 24.91 -20.66
C MET A 293 22.86 23.95 -21.78
N HIS A 294 22.76 22.64 -21.57
CA HIS A 294 23.01 21.64 -22.61
C HIS A 294 22.11 21.87 -23.84
N ALA A 295 20.81 22.04 -23.64
CA ALA A 295 19.87 22.27 -24.75
C ALA A 295 20.16 23.57 -25.51
N ILE A 296 20.56 24.64 -24.82
CA ILE A 296 21.03 25.89 -25.44
C ILE A 296 22.26 25.61 -26.31
N ILE A 297 23.25 24.89 -25.77
CA ILE A 297 24.49 24.56 -26.49
C ILE A 297 24.20 23.73 -27.73
N ASP A 298 23.38 22.70 -27.60
CA ASP A 298 23.03 21.80 -28.71
C ASP A 298 22.31 22.58 -29.81
N LEU A 299 21.38 23.48 -29.46
CA LEU A 299 20.67 24.31 -30.43
C LEU A 299 21.61 25.25 -31.20
N LEU A 300 22.57 25.86 -30.52
CA LEU A 300 23.55 26.73 -31.16
C LEU A 300 24.51 25.94 -32.06
N LYS A 301 24.91 24.72 -31.67
CA LYS A 301 25.76 23.84 -32.48
C LYS A 301 25.06 23.37 -33.75
N ASP A 302 23.83 22.89 -33.62
CA ASP A 302 23.08 22.29 -34.73
C ASP A 302 22.66 23.32 -35.77
N THR A 303 22.29 24.53 -35.33
CA THR A 303 21.85 25.60 -36.25
C THR A 303 23.01 26.33 -36.93
N GLY A 304 24.24 26.22 -36.40
CA GLY A 304 25.44 26.84 -36.98
C GLY A 304 25.35 28.36 -37.12
N VAL A 305 24.61 29.03 -36.22
CA VAL A 305 24.41 30.49 -36.28
C VAL A 305 25.70 31.22 -35.93
N ASN A 306 26.05 32.23 -36.74
CA ASN A 306 27.15 33.14 -36.43
C ASN A 306 26.77 34.10 -35.31
N LEU A 307 27.13 33.74 -34.09
CA LEU A 307 27.00 34.59 -32.90
C LEU A 307 27.95 35.79 -32.99
N SER A 308 27.61 36.90 -32.31
CA SER A 308 28.54 38.02 -32.12
C SER A 308 29.77 37.58 -31.31
N GLU A 309 30.85 38.38 -31.34
CA GLU A 309 32.08 38.07 -30.59
C GLU A 309 31.80 37.87 -29.09
N ASP A 310 30.96 38.72 -28.49
CA ASP A 310 30.53 38.60 -27.09
C ASP A 310 29.76 37.30 -26.82
N LEU A 311 28.81 36.94 -27.69
CA LEU A 311 28.01 35.72 -27.53
C LEU A 311 28.82 34.45 -27.81
N ASN A 312 29.86 34.51 -28.64
CA ASN A 312 30.81 33.40 -28.81
C ASN A 312 31.63 33.17 -27.56
N HIS A 313 32.01 34.24 -26.84
CA HIS A 313 32.67 34.11 -25.55
C HIS A 313 31.72 33.46 -24.52
N ASP A 314 30.48 33.94 -24.43
CA ASP A 314 29.45 33.36 -23.55
C ASP A 314 29.20 31.88 -23.88
N PHE A 315 29.13 31.53 -25.16
CA PHE A 315 28.97 30.14 -25.61
C PHE A 315 30.17 29.26 -25.19
N ALA A 316 31.40 29.77 -25.29
CA ALA A 316 32.59 29.06 -24.82
C ALA A 316 32.59 28.86 -23.30
N VAL A 317 32.10 29.84 -22.53
CA VAL A 317 31.90 29.72 -21.08
C VAL A 317 30.90 28.61 -20.76
N LEU A 318 29.76 28.55 -21.46
CA LEU A 318 28.77 27.48 -21.25
C LEU A 318 29.33 26.10 -21.58
N LEU A 319 30.12 25.96 -22.65
CA LEU A 319 30.80 24.70 -22.99
C LEU A 319 31.71 24.24 -21.85
N HIS A 320 32.52 25.15 -21.31
CA HIS A 320 33.42 24.83 -20.20
C HIS A 320 32.64 24.47 -18.93
N GLU A 321 31.61 25.23 -18.59
CA GLU A 321 30.76 24.98 -17.41
C GLU A 321 30.17 23.57 -17.45
N VAL A 322 29.67 23.16 -18.62
CA VAL A 322 29.04 21.87 -18.83
C VAL A 322 30.05 20.71 -18.81
N GLU A 323 31.28 20.93 -19.27
CA GLU A 323 32.36 19.94 -19.22
C GLU A 323 32.94 19.74 -17.81
N THR A 324 32.80 20.74 -16.93
CA THR A 324 33.23 20.61 -15.53
C THR A 324 32.27 19.73 -14.72
N VAL A 325 32.82 18.74 -14.01
CA VAL A 325 32.04 17.69 -13.29
C VAL A 325 31.38 18.19 -12.00
N ASP A 326 31.57 19.46 -11.59
CA ASP A 326 30.95 19.98 -10.38
C ASP A 326 29.45 20.21 -10.60
N MET A 327 28.65 19.17 -10.33
CA MET A 327 27.20 19.21 -10.51
C MET A 327 26.48 20.10 -9.50
N ASP A 328 27.15 20.57 -8.45
CA ASP A 328 26.51 21.19 -7.29
C ASP A 328 26.44 22.72 -7.37
N ARG A 329 27.22 23.37 -8.26
CA ARG A 329 27.32 24.84 -8.34
C ARG A 329 27.35 25.35 -9.76
N ILE A 330 26.51 26.33 -10.06
CA ILE A 330 26.53 27.06 -11.34
C ILE A 330 27.44 28.28 -11.17
N THR A 331 28.45 28.43 -12.03
CA THR A 331 29.36 29.58 -11.91
C THR A 331 28.67 30.89 -12.28
N PRO A 332 29.03 32.03 -11.66
CA PRO A 332 28.47 33.34 -12.03
C PRO A 332 28.69 33.71 -13.51
N ALA A 333 29.80 33.26 -14.10
CA ALA A 333 30.08 33.46 -15.52
C ALA A 333 29.06 32.70 -16.40
N ALA A 334 28.74 31.46 -16.05
CA ALA A 334 27.72 30.69 -16.76
C ALA A 334 26.31 31.29 -16.61
N VAL A 335 25.97 31.85 -15.45
CA VAL A 335 24.70 32.57 -15.24
C VAL A 335 24.58 33.74 -16.23
N GLN A 336 25.62 34.58 -16.32
CA GLN A 336 25.62 35.72 -17.24
C GLN A 336 25.57 35.27 -18.70
N ALA A 337 26.29 34.21 -19.05
CA ALA A 337 26.30 33.66 -20.40
C ALA A 337 24.91 33.14 -20.82
N VAL A 338 24.20 32.43 -19.93
CA VAL A 338 22.81 32.00 -20.20
C VAL A 338 21.90 33.21 -20.38
N GLU A 339 21.99 34.22 -19.52
CA GLU A 339 21.15 35.43 -19.60
C GLU A 339 21.37 36.16 -20.93
N ASN A 340 22.62 36.41 -21.31
CA ASN A 340 22.99 37.08 -22.55
C ASN A 340 22.51 36.32 -23.79
N ILE A 341 22.73 35.00 -23.82
CA ILE A 341 22.32 34.14 -24.93
C ILE A 341 20.80 34.09 -25.01
N TRP A 342 20.11 33.86 -23.88
CA TRP A 342 18.64 33.71 -23.84
C TRP A 342 17.91 34.98 -24.29
N HIS A 343 18.42 36.15 -23.93
CA HIS A 343 17.86 37.44 -24.34
C HIS A 343 18.32 37.91 -25.73
N SER A 344 19.24 37.21 -26.37
CA SER A 344 19.68 37.58 -27.71
C SER A 344 18.57 37.36 -28.75
N GLY A 345 18.40 38.34 -29.65
CA GLY A 345 17.43 38.22 -30.74
C GLY A 345 17.77 37.07 -31.70
N GLN A 346 19.04 36.70 -31.82
CA GLN A 346 19.49 35.57 -32.62
C GLN A 346 18.98 34.24 -32.03
N PHE A 347 19.18 34.03 -30.73
CA PHE A 347 18.72 32.82 -30.04
C PHE A 347 17.19 32.74 -29.99
N SER A 348 16.50 33.83 -29.69
CA SER A 348 15.03 33.85 -29.63
C SER A 348 14.38 33.39 -30.95
N ASN A 349 14.92 33.85 -32.08
CA ASN A 349 14.41 33.50 -33.41
C ASN A 349 14.58 32.01 -33.74
N ILE A 350 15.69 31.38 -33.34
CA ILE A 350 15.93 29.95 -33.55
C ILE A 350 15.17 29.10 -32.53
N PHE A 351 15.05 29.56 -31.29
CA PHE A 351 14.35 28.86 -30.22
C PHE A 351 12.86 28.66 -30.54
N VAL A 352 12.19 29.70 -31.05
CA VAL A 352 10.77 29.61 -31.45
C VAL A 352 10.54 28.61 -32.59
N LYS A 353 11.52 28.45 -33.47
CA LYS A 353 11.46 27.53 -34.61
C LYS A 353 12.01 26.14 -34.29
N ASN A 354 12.59 25.95 -33.11
CA ASN A 354 13.16 24.68 -32.71
C ASN A 354 12.07 23.71 -32.26
N PHE A 355 11.96 22.61 -33.00
CA PHE A 355 11.05 21.52 -32.69
C PHE A 355 11.75 20.18 -32.50
N GLU A 356 13.06 20.12 -32.79
CA GLU A 356 13.87 18.90 -32.77
C GLU A 356 14.61 18.75 -31.44
N ILE A 357 15.16 19.84 -30.89
CA ILE A 357 15.94 19.80 -29.66
C ILE A 357 15.03 19.85 -28.44
N ASP A 358 15.29 18.93 -27.51
CA ASP A 358 14.55 18.77 -26.28
C ASP A 358 15.01 19.74 -25.20
N PHE A 359 14.34 20.88 -25.14
CA PHE A 359 14.43 21.78 -24.00
C PHE A 359 13.65 21.24 -22.80
N PRO A 360 14.08 21.53 -21.57
CA PRO A 360 13.22 21.37 -20.40
C PRO A 360 11.88 22.07 -20.63
N GLN A 361 10.78 21.43 -20.24
CA GLN A 361 9.41 21.91 -20.53
C GLN A 361 9.13 23.35 -20.06
N TYR A 362 9.86 23.80 -19.03
CA TYR A 362 9.74 25.13 -18.42
C TYR A 362 11.03 25.94 -18.59
N ALA A 363 11.73 25.76 -19.72
CA ALA A 363 13.02 26.39 -20.01
C ALA A 363 13.00 27.91 -19.78
N SER A 364 11.98 28.61 -20.27
CA SER A 364 11.84 30.07 -20.12
C SER A 364 11.81 30.51 -18.65
N TYR A 365 11.13 29.76 -17.78
CA TYR A 365 11.09 30.05 -16.35
C TYR A 365 12.45 29.85 -15.69
N PHE A 366 13.13 28.75 -15.99
CA PHE A 366 14.45 28.47 -15.41
C PHE A 366 15.52 29.43 -15.94
N ALA A 367 15.41 29.87 -17.20
CA ALA A 367 16.27 30.89 -17.78
C ALA A 367 16.08 32.25 -17.08
N SER A 368 14.84 32.68 -16.84
CA SER A 368 14.58 33.96 -16.15
C SER A 368 14.97 33.94 -14.67
N GLU A 369 14.87 32.78 -14.01
CA GLU A 369 15.13 32.62 -12.57
C GLU A 369 16.55 32.14 -12.26
N ILE A 370 17.42 31.99 -13.28
CA ILE A 370 18.75 31.39 -13.13
C ILE A 370 19.63 32.09 -12.09
N LEU A 371 19.53 33.42 -11.99
CA LEU A 371 20.28 34.20 -11.02
C LEU A 371 19.90 33.83 -9.59
N ARG A 372 18.60 33.69 -9.30
CA ARG A 372 18.11 33.25 -7.98
C ARG A 372 18.47 31.81 -7.69
N ILE A 373 18.41 30.92 -8.68
CA ILE A 373 18.68 29.47 -8.53
C ILE A 373 20.17 29.20 -8.26
N SER A 374 21.05 30.06 -8.78
CA SER A 374 22.50 29.91 -8.69
C SER A 374 23.09 30.46 -7.39
N ASP A 375 22.30 31.20 -6.59
CA ASP A 375 22.71 31.72 -5.28
C ASP A 375 23.15 30.59 -4.33
N VAL A 376 24.15 30.84 -3.49
CA VAL A 376 24.68 29.89 -2.50
C VAL A 376 23.62 29.53 -1.45
N ASP A 377 22.82 30.51 -1.03
CA ASP A 377 21.77 30.34 -0.01
C ASP A 377 20.40 30.01 -0.62
N TYR A 378 20.38 29.59 -1.90
CA TYR A 378 19.17 29.26 -2.63
C TYR A 378 18.35 28.16 -1.94
N ILE A 379 17.07 28.47 -1.71
CA ILE A 379 16.05 27.52 -1.29
C ILE A 379 14.96 27.51 -2.36
N PRO A 380 14.64 26.35 -2.97
CA PRO A 380 13.60 26.25 -3.97
C PRO A 380 12.28 26.80 -3.47
N SER A 381 11.64 27.61 -4.32
CA SER A 381 10.25 28.01 -4.17
C SER A 381 9.34 26.85 -4.59
N GLU A 382 8.05 26.94 -4.22
CA GLU A 382 7.07 25.98 -4.70
C GLU A 382 6.93 26.03 -6.22
N ALA A 383 7.09 27.21 -6.83
CA ALA A 383 7.09 27.40 -8.27
C ALA A 383 8.23 26.64 -8.97
N ASP A 384 9.43 26.60 -8.36
CA ASP A 384 10.56 25.80 -8.87
C ASP A 384 10.22 24.31 -8.83
N ILE A 385 9.72 23.84 -7.69
CA ILE A 385 9.45 22.42 -7.43
C ILE A 385 8.31 21.91 -8.32
N ILE A 386 7.25 22.70 -8.50
CA ILE A 386 6.14 22.34 -9.37
C ILE A 386 6.66 22.02 -10.78
N ARG A 387 7.54 22.87 -11.33
CA ARG A 387 8.06 22.80 -12.72
C ARG A 387 9.15 21.76 -12.97
N LEU A 388 9.58 21.00 -11.96
CA LEU A 388 10.58 19.94 -12.18
C LEU A 388 10.02 18.79 -12.99
N ASN A 389 10.71 18.37 -14.04
CA ASN A 389 10.21 17.28 -14.88
C ASN A 389 10.55 15.87 -14.33
N HIS A 390 10.93 15.76 -13.06
CA HIS A 390 11.42 14.50 -12.52
C HIS A 390 10.28 13.63 -11.97
N SER A 391 10.02 12.52 -12.66
CA SER A 391 9.13 11.45 -12.22
C SER A 391 9.93 10.30 -11.66
N MET A 392 10.01 10.19 -10.33
CA MET A 392 10.37 8.93 -9.70
C MET A 392 9.25 7.92 -9.97
N GLY A 393 9.56 6.83 -10.67
CA GLY A 393 8.57 5.80 -11.01
C GLY A 393 7.88 5.21 -9.77
N GLY A 394 6.69 4.67 -9.96
CA GLY A 394 5.85 4.10 -8.90
C GLY A 394 4.51 4.80 -8.78
N ILE A 395 3.85 4.57 -7.64
CA ILE A 395 2.55 5.19 -7.32
C ILE A 395 2.78 6.21 -6.21
N LYS A 396 2.35 7.45 -6.44
CA LYS A 396 2.32 8.49 -5.42
C LYS A 396 0.88 8.79 -5.05
N GLU A 397 0.62 9.01 -3.77
CA GLU A 397 -0.72 9.30 -3.26
C GLU A 397 -0.77 10.71 -2.68
N LEU A 398 -1.89 11.38 -2.86
CA LEU A 398 -2.18 12.67 -2.25
C LEU A 398 -3.63 12.67 -1.76
N ARG A 399 -3.83 12.97 -0.48
CA ARG A 399 -5.14 13.21 0.12
C ARG A 399 -5.30 14.69 0.38
N PHE A 400 -6.44 15.24 -0.01
CA PHE A 400 -6.79 16.65 0.19
C PHE A 400 -8.31 16.81 0.14
N SER A 401 -8.81 17.92 0.66
CA SER A 401 -10.24 18.22 0.65
C SER A 401 -10.52 19.38 -0.30
N TRP A 402 -11.40 19.17 -1.28
CA TRP A 402 -11.99 20.21 -2.13
C TRP A 402 -13.33 20.64 -1.55
N ASP A 403 -13.29 21.58 -0.61
CA ASP A 403 -14.43 22.00 0.22
C ASP A 403 -15.05 20.80 0.96
N GLU A 404 -16.24 20.36 0.52
CA GLU A 404 -16.98 19.24 1.11
C GLU A 404 -16.58 17.87 0.53
N ILE A 405 -15.69 17.84 -0.48
CA ILE A 405 -15.28 16.61 -1.16
C ILE A 405 -13.89 16.21 -0.67
N ASP A 406 -13.81 15.11 0.08
CA ASP A 406 -12.54 14.47 0.38
C ASP A 406 -12.05 13.68 -0.84
N VAL A 407 -10.85 14.00 -1.33
CA VAL A 407 -10.27 13.43 -2.54
C VAL A 407 -9.01 12.65 -2.21
N HIS A 408 -8.92 11.43 -2.74
CA HIS A 408 -7.71 10.61 -2.72
C HIS A 408 -7.21 10.44 -4.16
N LEU A 409 -6.14 11.17 -4.49
CA LEU A 409 -5.53 11.19 -5.81
C LEU A 409 -4.34 10.22 -5.87
N PHE A 410 -4.40 9.29 -6.81
CA PHE A 410 -3.32 8.35 -7.13
C PHE A 410 -2.62 8.81 -8.41
N ASN A 411 -1.32 9.13 -8.35
CA ASN A 411 -0.50 9.39 -9.52
C ASN A 411 0.33 8.16 -9.88
N ILE A 412 0.07 7.63 -11.07
CA ILE A 412 0.69 6.41 -11.58
C ILE A 412 1.73 6.83 -12.61
N SER A 413 3.01 6.74 -12.24
CA SER A 413 4.12 7.17 -13.10
C SER A 413 5.12 6.05 -13.39
N GLY A 414 5.59 6.00 -14.63
CA GLY A 414 6.68 5.12 -15.07
C GLY A 414 6.29 3.65 -15.24
N TYR A 415 7.30 2.80 -15.44
CA TYR A 415 7.11 1.36 -15.57
C TYR A 415 6.63 0.76 -14.25
N ILE A 416 5.43 0.19 -14.25
CA ILE A 416 4.92 -0.59 -13.12
C ILE A 416 5.11 -2.06 -13.45
N PRO A 417 6.00 -2.77 -12.73
CA PRO A 417 6.20 -4.20 -12.93
C PRO A 417 4.87 -4.95 -12.84
N ASP A 418 4.65 -5.94 -13.71
CA ASP A 418 3.39 -6.69 -13.75
C ASP A 418 3.03 -7.36 -12.42
N GLN A 419 4.02 -7.74 -11.62
CA GLN A 419 3.81 -8.27 -10.27
C GLN A 419 3.23 -7.23 -9.32
N PHE A 420 3.63 -5.96 -9.48
CA PHE A 420 3.11 -4.82 -8.72
C PHE A 420 1.68 -4.49 -9.18
N ARG A 421 1.45 -4.45 -10.49
CA ARG A 421 0.12 -4.31 -11.11
C ARG A 421 -0.87 -5.36 -10.58
N LYS A 422 -0.51 -6.63 -10.52
CA LYS A 422 -1.40 -7.70 -10.01
C LYS A 422 -1.75 -7.56 -8.53
N ARG A 423 -0.87 -6.98 -7.71
CA ARG A 423 -1.08 -6.86 -6.25
C ARG A 423 -1.80 -5.58 -5.84
N TRP A 424 -1.62 -4.46 -6.54
CA TRP A 424 -2.09 -3.15 -6.06
C TRP A 424 -3.28 -2.58 -6.83
N PHE A 425 -3.52 -3.04 -8.05
CA PHE A 425 -4.57 -2.46 -8.90
C PHE A 425 -5.98 -2.60 -8.32
N HIS A 426 -6.21 -3.54 -7.40
CA HIS A 426 -7.47 -3.66 -6.66
C HIS A 426 -7.79 -2.43 -5.79
N GLN A 427 -6.79 -1.64 -5.39
CA GLN A 427 -7.02 -0.40 -4.63
C GLN A 427 -7.61 0.73 -5.50
N LEU A 428 -7.36 0.67 -6.82
CA LEU A 428 -7.88 1.60 -7.81
C LEU A 428 -9.29 1.22 -8.29
N GLU A 429 -9.79 0.04 -7.93
CA GLU A 429 -11.14 -0.39 -8.26
C GLU A 429 -12.16 0.54 -7.58
N GLY A 430 -13.22 0.88 -8.32
CA GLY A 430 -14.23 1.83 -7.86
C GLY A 430 -13.79 3.30 -7.92
N ALA A 431 -12.70 3.62 -8.65
CA ALA A 431 -12.32 5.02 -8.88
C ALA A 431 -13.49 5.86 -9.42
N THR A 432 -13.64 7.07 -8.90
CA THR A 432 -14.70 7.98 -9.33
C THR A 432 -14.45 8.45 -10.77
N ALA A 433 -13.22 8.90 -11.03
CA ALA A 433 -12.79 9.29 -12.35
C ALA A 433 -11.31 8.98 -12.60
N LEU A 434 -10.99 8.73 -13.87
CA LEU A 434 -9.64 8.69 -14.41
C LEU A 434 -9.30 10.07 -14.97
N ILE A 435 -8.20 10.68 -14.53
CA ILE A 435 -7.67 11.91 -15.12
C ILE A 435 -6.53 11.50 -16.05
N TYR A 436 -6.74 11.60 -17.35
CA TYR A 436 -5.75 11.25 -18.37
C TYR A 436 -5.13 12.51 -18.96
N THR A 437 -3.83 12.69 -18.82
CA THR A 437 -3.08 13.84 -19.32
C THR A 437 -2.30 13.48 -20.57
N VAL A 438 -2.35 14.35 -21.57
CA VAL A 438 -1.71 14.16 -22.88
C VAL A 438 -1.04 15.46 -23.28
N ASP A 439 0.22 15.38 -23.72
CA ASP A 439 0.90 16.50 -24.35
C ASP A 439 0.60 16.47 -25.86
N VAL A 440 -0.35 17.28 -26.30
CA VAL A 440 -0.76 17.29 -27.72
C VAL A 440 0.32 17.86 -28.63
N SER A 441 1.31 18.57 -28.10
CA SER A 441 2.41 19.15 -28.90
C SER A 441 3.43 18.11 -29.39
N THR A 442 3.29 16.84 -28.96
CA THR A 442 4.17 15.72 -29.35
C THR A 442 3.72 15.00 -30.62
N TYR A 443 2.67 15.49 -31.30
CA TYR A 443 2.06 14.83 -32.47
C TYR A 443 3.00 14.58 -33.66
N ASP A 444 4.10 15.31 -33.76
CA ASP A 444 5.10 15.20 -34.83
C ASP A 444 6.43 14.59 -34.34
N ARG A 445 6.50 14.16 -33.07
CA ARG A 445 7.67 13.47 -32.54
C ARG A 445 7.68 12.02 -33.00
N PRO A 446 8.79 11.51 -33.56
CA PRO A 446 8.90 10.12 -33.96
C PRO A 446 9.00 9.19 -32.74
N TYR A 447 8.30 8.07 -32.80
CA TYR A 447 8.34 7.02 -31.78
C TYR A 447 9.63 6.19 -31.89
N PHE A 448 10.45 6.14 -30.82
CA PHE A 448 11.54 5.17 -30.60
C PHE A 448 12.31 4.72 -31.88
N GLY A 449 12.84 5.67 -32.65
CA GLY A 449 13.66 5.38 -33.84
C GLY A 449 12.89 5.00 -35.11
N GLN A 450 11.56 4.99 -35.07
CA GLN A 450 10.69 4.90 -36.25
C GLN A 450 10.27 6.30 -36.66
N ALA A 451 10.92 6.83 -37.70
CA ALA A 451 10.77 8.23 -38.13
C ALA A 451 9.34 8.60 -38.59
N THR A 452 8.48 7.62 -38.90
CA THR A 452 7.17 7.84 -39.50
C THR A 452 5.99 7.80 -38.52
N GLU A 453 6.20 7.31 -37.30
CA GLU A 453 5.10 7.13 -36.34
C GLU A 453 5.13 8.20 -35.25
N SER A 454 3.98 8.84 -35.03
CA SER A 454 3.81 9.87 -34.01
C SER A 454 3.81 9.29 -32.60
N ALA A 455 4.50 9.94 -31.65
CA ALA A 455 4.45 9.63 -30.23
C ALA A 455 3.02 9.66 -29.66
N LEU A 456 2.13 10.49 -30.23
CA LEU A 456 0.73 10.58 -29.82
C LEU A 456 -0.06 9.27 -30.08
N LEU A 457 0.43 8.40 -30.96
CA LEU A 457 -0.16 7.06 -31.17
C LEU A 457 -0.03 6.18 -29.92
N ASP A 458 1.08 6.28 -29.18
CA ASP A 458 1.27 5.55 -27.92
C ASP A 458 0.33 6.07 -26.82
N ASP A 459 0.05 7.38 -26.81
CA ASP A 459 -0.95 7.96 -25.93
C ASP A 459 -2.35 7.42 -26.23
N PHE A 460 -2.73 7.24 -27.50
CA PHE A 460 -4.00 6.61 -27.87
C PHE A 460 -4.06 5.14 -27.42
N ALA A 461 -2.99 4.37 -27.66
CA ALA A 461 -2.92 2.95 -27.29
C ALA A 461 -2.95 2.75 -25.77
N THR A 462 -2.19 3.58 -25.04
CA THR A 462 -2.17 3.57 -23.57
C THR A 462 -3.54 3.96 -23.03
N PHE A 463 -4.17 5.01 -23.57
CA PHE A 463 -5.52 5.40 -23.20
C PHE A 463 -6.53 4.27 -23.45
N GLU A 464 -6.46 3.59 -24.60
CA GLU A 464 -7.34 2.46 -24.93
C GLU A 464 -7.29 1.36 -23.87
N SER A 465 -6.08 1.00 -23.43
CA SER A 465 -5.86 -0.02 -22.39
C SER A 465 -6.51 0.35 -21.05
N TRP A 466 -6.43 1.62 -20.66
CA TRP A 466 -7.02 2.12 -19.42
C TRP A 466 -8.54 2.29 -19.50
N ALA A 467 -9.04 2.95 -20.55
CA ALA A 467 -10.45 3.23 -20.76
C ALA A 467 -11.30 1.95 -20.91
N ASN A 468 -10.71 0.91 -21.52
CA ASN A 468 -11.40 -0.38 -21.72
C ASN A 468 -11.14 -1.41 -20.63
N SER A 469 -10.44 -1.04 -19.55
CA SER A 469 -10.22 -1.95 -18.43
C SER A 469 -11.53 -2.20 -17.67
N PRO A 470 -11.91 -3.47 -17.40
CA PRO A 470 -13.15 -3.79 -16.68
C PRO A 470 -13.19 -3.19 -15.26
N LYS A 471 -12.02 -2.89 -14.70
CA LYS A 471 -11.86 -2.33 -13.36
C LYS A 471 -12.30 -0.86 -13.25
N PHE A 472 -12.46 -0.19 -14.38
CA PHE A 472 -12.92 1.20 -14.48
C PHE A 472 -14.27 1.33 -15.20
N ALA A 473 -15.02 0.24 -15.35
CA ALA A 473 -16.30 0.25 -16.07
C ALA A 473 -17.33 1.25 -15.50
N GLY A 474 -17.26 1.55 -14.19
CA GLY A 474 -18.12 2.54 -13.53
C GLY A 474 -17.48 3.92 -13.37
N SER A 475 -16.31 4.17 -13.94
CA SER A 475 -15.56 5.43 -13.79
C SER A 475 -15.88 6.41 -14.93
N SER A 476 -15.72 7.71 -14.67
CA SER A 476 -15.70 8.73 -15.72
C SER A 476 -14.26 9.02 -16.15
N ILE A 477 -14.07 9.60 -17.34
CA ILE A 477 -12.76 10.03 -17.84
C ILE A 477 -12.73 11.56 -17.90
N ILE A 478 -11.70 12.16 -17.33
CA ILE A 478 -11.34 13.56 -17.48
C ILE A 478 -10.07 13.59 -18.34
N LEU A 479 -10.19 14.07 -19.57
CA LEU A 479 -9.10 14.14 -20.53
C LEU A 479 -8.50 15.56 -20.52
N LEU A 480 -7.23 15.68 -20.16
CA LEU A 480 -6.49 16.94 -20.14
C LEU A 480 -5.50 16.96 -21.31
N LEU A 481 -5.77 17.82 -22.29
CA LEU A 481 -4.97 18.01 -23.49
C LEU A 481 -4.09 19.25 -23.26
N ASN A 482 -2.86 19.01 -22.83
CA ASN A 482 -1.90 20.02 -22.40
C ASN A 482 -1.02 20.54 -23.56
N ASN A 483 -0.34 21.68 -23.34
CA ASN A 483 0.52 22.38 -24.29
C ASN A 483 -0.23 22.78 -25.57
N PHE A 484 -1.48 23.22 -25.40
CA PHE A 484 -2.34 23.60 -26.51
C PHE A 484 -1.81 24.79 -27.31
N THR A 485 -1.27 25.81 -26.64
CA THR A 485 -0.68 26.98 -27.33
C THR A 485 0.48 26.54 -28.24
N ARG A 486 1.38 25.70 -27.71
CA ARG A 486 2.51 25.14 -28.48
C ARG A 486 2.03 24.27 -29.64
N PHE A 487 1.01 23.45 -29.42
CA PHE A 487 0.39 22.64 -30.48
C PHE A 487 -0.11 23.52 -31.64
N ARG A 488 -0.85 24.60 -31.32
CA ARG A 488 -1.41 25.53 -32.30
C ARG A 488 -0.33 26.24 -33.12
N GLU A 489 0.71 26.74 -32.47
CA GLU A 489 1.83 27.40 -33.15
C GLU A 489 2.58 26.43 -34.07
N LYS A 490 2.84 25.22 -33.57
CA LYS A 490 3.58 24.19 -34.29
C LYS A 490 2.87 23.70 -35.55
N MET A 491 1.54 23.59 -35.51
CA MET A 491 0.73 23.17 -36.67
C MET A 491 0.92 24.07 -37.91
N GLN A 492 1.33 25.32 -37.73
CA GLN A 492 1.61 26.23 -38.86
C GLN A 492 2.86 25.83 -39.65
N HIS A 493 3.78 25.09 -39.02
CA HIS A 493 5.06 24.68 -39.60
C HIS A 493 5.15 23.17 -39.85
N SER A 494 4.43 22.37 -39.07
CA SER A 494 4.38 20.91 -39.17
C SER A 494 2.91 20.46 -39.24
N PRO A 495 2.31 20.36 -40.45
CA PRO A 495 0.88 20.05 -40.58
C PRO A 495 0.54 18.67 -40.01
N LEU A 496 -0.59 18.57 -39.29
CA LEU A 496 -1.05 17.32 -38.66
C LEU A 496 -1.27 16.18 -39.68
N SER A 497 -1.65 16.53 -40.92
CA SER A 497 -1.88 15.59 -42.02
C SER A 497 -0.64 14.78 -42.41
N THR A 498 0.56 15.28 -42.12
CA THR A 498 1.83 14.59 -42.39
C THR A 498 1.96 13.30 -41.57
N PHE A 499 1.47 13.32 -40.33
CA PHE A 499 1.59 12.20 -39.38
C PHE A 499 0.28 11.40 -39.27
N PHE A 500 -0.84 12.02 -39.62
CA PHE A 500 -2.16 11.41 -39.58
C PHE A 500 -2.83 11.53 -40.94
N PRO A 501 -2.60 10.58 -41.87
CA PRO A 501 -3.17 10.63 -43.21
C PRO A 501 -4.71 10.63 -43.25
N GLU A 502 -5.34 10.12 -42.18
CA GLU A 502 -6.81 10.09 -42.01
C GLU A 502 -7.40 11.47 -41.63
N TYR A 503 -6.56 12.41 -41.22
CA TYR A 503 -6.98 13.76 -40.87
C TYR A 503 -7.30 14.56 -42.13
N GLN A 504 -8.50 15.12 -42.18
CA GLN A 504 -8.92 16.06 -43.21
C GLN A 504 -9.01 17.45 -42.60
N GLU A 505 -8.26 18.39 -43.19
CA GLU A 505 -8.29 19.77 -42.78
C GLU A 505 -9.63 20.41 -43.19
N GLY A 506 -10.37 20.89 -42.19
CA GLY A 506 -11.61 21.63 -42.40
C GLY A 506 -11.38 23.13 -42.58
N PRO A 507 -12.45 23.94 -42.61
CA PRO A 507 -12.37 25.39 -42.84
C PRO A 507 -11.58 26.13 -41.75
N ASP A 508 -11.62 25.62 -40.53
CA ASP A 508 -10.82 26.08 -39.40
C ASP A 508 -9.85 24.95 -39.02
N PRO A 509 -8.54 25.09 -39.31
CA PRO A 509 -7.53 24.08 -39.01
C PRO A 509 -7.45 23.73 -37.53
N GLU A 510 -7.61 24.72 -36.64
CA GLU A 510 -7.53 24.51 -35.19
C GLU A 510 -8.72 23.66 -34.72
N VAL A 511 -9.93 24.06 -35.08
CA VAL A 511 -11.15 23.33 -34.68
C VAL A 511 -11.15 21.91 -35.26
N SER A 512 -10.73 21.77 -36.52
CA SER A 512 -10.66 20.48 -37.21
C SER A 512 -9.66 19.54 -36.52
N ALA A 513 -8.46 20.03 -36.20
CA ALA A 513 -7.45 19.26 -35.49
C ALA A 513 -7.91 18.84 -34.09
N ARG A 514 -8.54 19.75 -33.34
CA ARG A 514 -9.09 19.46 -32.00
C ARG A 514 -10.18 18.41 -32.07
N GLN A 515 -11.08 18.51 -33.04
CA GLN A 515 -12.15 17.53 -33.24
C GLN A 515 -11.58 16.18 -33.63
N TYR A 516 -10.57 16.14 -34.51
CA TYR A 516 -9.90 14.90 -34.91
C TYR A 516 -9.27 14.19 -33.71
N ILE A 517 -8.44 14.88 -32.93
CA ILE A 517 -7.77 14.30 -31.74
C ILE A 517 -8.81 13.79 -30.73
N LEU A 518 -9.84 14.60 -30.42
CA LEU A 518 -10.91 14.18 -29.52
C LEU A 518 -11.70 12.98 -30.04
N ARG A 519 -11.95 12.93 -31.35
CA ARG A 519 -12.62 11.81 -32.00
C ARG A 519 -11.78 10.54 -31.86
N ARG A 520 -10.47 10.60 -32.11
CA ARG A 520 -9.56 9.44 -31.93
C ARG A 520 -9.64 8.88 -30.51
N PHE A 521 -9.61 9.71 -29.48
CA PHE A 521 -9.81 9.26 -28.09
C PHE A 521 -11.20 8.66 -27.83
N LYS A 522 -12.25 9.19 -28.45
CA LYS A 522 -13.61 8.63 -28.33
C LYS A 522 -13.74 7.28 -29.03
N ASP A 523 -13.12 7.12 -30.20
CA ASP A 523 -13.20 5.91 -31.01
C ASP A 523 -12.56 4.70 -30.30
N VAL A 524 -11.48 4.93 -29.55
CA VAL A 524 -10.82 3.89 -28.74
C VAL A 524 -11.55 3.59 -27.41
N ASN A 525 -12.52 4.42 -26.98
CA ASN A 525 -13.32 4.20 -25.76
C ASN A 525 -14.50 3.26 -26.01
N ARG A 526 -14.22 1.96 -26.14
CA ARG A 526 -15.21 0.90 -26.39
C ARG A 526 -16.16 0.70 -25.20
N SER A 527 -15.69 0.94 -23.98
CA SER A 527 -16.49 0.93 -22.74
C SER A 527 -17.53 2.06 -22.65
N ARG A 528 -17.50 3.04 -23.59
CA ARG A 528 -18.42 4.19 -23.63
C ARG A 528 -18.46 4.98 -22.31
N LEU A 529 -17.31 5.05 -21.62
CA LEU A 529 -17.18 5.87 -20.42
C LEU A 529 -17.42 7.34 -20.77
N SER A 530 -18.03 8.11 -19.86
CA SER A 530 -18.25 9.55 -20.09
C SER A 530 -16.91 10.29 -20.09
N ILE A 531 -16.57 10.96 -21.20
CA ILE A 531 -15.34 11.74 -21.35
C ILE A 531 -15.65 13.24 -21.19
N TYR A 532 -14.93 13.90 -20.30
CA TYR A 532 -14.90 15.36 -20.12
C TYR A 532 -13.53 15.87 -20.54
N SER A 533 -13.45 16.62 -21.64
CA SER A 533 -12.17 17.06 -22.21
C SER A 533 -11.88 18.53 -21.94
N PHE A 534 -10.65 18.85 -21.55
CA PHE A 534 -10.15 20.21 -21.35
C PHE A 534 -8.89 20.42 -22.18
N TRP A 535 -8.83 21.55 -22.89
CA TRP A 535 -7.64 22.02 -23.58
C TRP A 535 -6.98 23.08 -22.71
N VAL A 536 -5.73 22.86 -22.32
CA VAL A 536 -5.07 23.64 -21.27
C VAL A 536 -3.61 23.91 -21.61
N ASP A 537 -3.07 24.97 -21.02
CA ASP A 537 -1.63 25.22 -20.92
C ASP A 537 -1.30 25.32 -19.43
N LEU A 538 -0.85 24.22 -18.83
CA LEU A 538 -0.71 24.10 -17.37
C LEU A 538 0.34 25.04 -16.75
N ASP A 539 1.11 25.78 -17.55
CA ASP A 539 2.19 26.68 -17.09
C ASP A 539 1.83 28.18 -17.09
N MET A 540 0.82 28.59 -17.87
CA MET A 540 0.72 29.97 -18.34
C MET A 540 0.13 30.98 -17.35
N SER A 541 -0.25 30.58 -16.12
CA SER A 541 -0.67 31.43 -14.98
C SER A 541 -1.47 30.59 -13.98
N ASP A 542 -2.20 31.25 -13.08
CA ASP A 542 -3.05 30.65 -12.06
C ASP A 542 -4.08 29.66 -12.65
N ASN A 543 -3.82 28.36 -12.51
CA ASN A 543 -4.70 27.28 -12.95
C ASN A 543 -5.99 27.16 -12.11
N GLN A 544 -6.31 28.15 -11.28
CA GLN A 544 -7.56 28.24 -10.52
C GLN A 544 -8.80 27.95 -11.37
N HIS A 545 -8.87 28.49 -12.59
CA HIS A 545 -10.01 28.24 -13.48
C HIS A 545 -10.11 26.77 -13.90
N LEU A 546 -8.97 26.13 -14.20
CA LEU A 546 -8.93 24.69 -14.50
C LEU A 546 -9.39 23.88 -13.28
N TYR A 547 -8.87 24.16 -12.09
CA TYR A 547 -9.23 23.42 -10.89
C TYR A 547 -10.69 23.65 -10.47
N ALA A 548 -11.22 24.86 -10.65
CA ALA A 548 -12.64 25.14 -10.45
C ALA A 548 -13.51 24.33 -11.43
N ALA A 549 -13.12 24.25 -12.70
CA ALA A 549 -13.82 23.45 -13.71
C ALA A 549 -13.74 21.94 -13.42
N LEU A 550 -12.57 21.45 -13.00
CA LEU A 550 -12.35 20.07 -12.57
C LEU A 550 -13.23 19.73 -11.36
N LYS A 551 -13.26 20.59 -10.36
CA LYS A 551 -14.11 20.44 -9.16
C LYS A 551 -15.59 20.38 -9.53
N LYS A 552 -16.07 21.30 -10.38
CA LYS A 552 -17.46 21.29 -10.87
C LYS A 552 -17.79 20.00 -11.63
N THR A 553 -16.87 19.53 -12.45
CA THR A 553 -17.02 18.29 -13.22
C THR A 553 -17.07 17.08 -12.29
N LEU A 554 -16.21 17.05 -11.27
CA LEU A 554 -16.19 15.98 -10.27
C LEU A 554 -17.51 15.92 -9.49
N PHE A 555 -18.01 17.07 -9.05
CA PHE A 555 -19.31 17.16 -8.38
C PHE A 555 -20.44 16.64 -9.25
N HIS A 556 -20.45 17.00 -10.54
CA HIS A 556 -21.42 16.48 -11.51
C HIS A 556 -21.31 14.95 -11.68
N ILE A 557 -20.09 14.40 -11.74
CA ILE A 557 -19.86 12.95 -11.82
C ILE A 557 -20.42 12.24 -10.58
N GLN A 558 -20.14 12.76 -9.39
CA GLN A 558 -20.65 12.19 -8.13
C GLN A 558 -22.17 12.23 -8.07
N GLN A 559 -22.80 13.37 -8.40
CA GLN A 559 -24.26 13.48 -8.42
C GLN A 559 -24.89 12.47 -9.38
N ARG A 560 -24.30 12.29 -10.57
CA ARG A 560 -24.76 11.29 -11.53
C ARG A 560 -24.63 9.87 -10.97
N LYS A 561 -23.51 9.53 -10.31
CA LYS A 561 -23.32 8.21 -9.67
C LYS A 561 -24.31 7.96 -8.54
N ALA A 562 -24.51 8.94 -7.66
CA ALA A 562 -25.48 8.84 -6.57
C ALA A 562 -26.90 8.61 -7.10
N ARG A 563 -27.29 9.31 -8.18
CA ARG A 563 -28.60 9.11 -8.83
C ARG A 563 -28.75 7.71 -9.42
N SER A 564 -27.71 7.16 -10.06
CA SER A 564 -27.76 5.79 -10.59
C SER A 564 -27.85 4.75 -9.47
N GLU A 565 -27.13 4.93 -8.36
CA GLU A 565 -27.19 4.01 -7.22
C GLU A 565 -28.58 3.99 -6.58
N VAL A 566 -29.18 5.17 -6.35
CA VAL A 566 -30.55 5.28 -5.82
C VAL A 566 -31.57 4.61 -6.76
N TRP A 567 -31.42 4.78 -8.07
CA TRP A 567 -32.28 4.14 -9.07
C TRP A 567 -32.16 2.61 -9.06
N GLU A 568 -30.94 2.08 -9.01
CA GLU A 568 -30.69 0.64 -8.93
C GLU A 568 -31.25 0.02 -7.64
N THR A 569 -31.08 0.71 -6.51
CA THR A 569 -31.58 0.26 -5.20
C THR A 569 -33.11 0.27 -5.18
N SER A 570 -33.73 1.27 -5.79
CA SER A 570 -35.19 1.36 -5.92
C SER A 570 -35.74 0.25 -6.80
N ASN A 571 -35.07 -0.09 -7.92
CA ASN A 571 -35.47 -1.19 -8.79
C ASN A 571 -35.28 -2.57 -8.14
N GLN A 572 -34.24 -2.77 -7.32
CA GLN A 572 -34.05 -4.01 -6.56
C GLN A 572 -35.11 -4.17 -5.46
N ALA A 573 -35.52 -3.08 -4.81
CA ALA A 573 -36.61 -3.08 -3.85
C ALA A 573 -37.97 -3.40 -4.50
N LEU A 574 -38.21 -2.92 -5.73
CA LEU A 574 -39.40 -3.23 -6.53
C LEU A 574 -39.39 -4.66 -7.10
N ALA A 575 -38.22 -5.26 -7.32
CA ALA A 575 -38.07 -6.62 -7.85
C ALA A 575 -38.08 -7.74 -6.77
N SER A 576 -38.21 -7.38 -5.49
CA SER A 576 -38.29 -8.34 -4.39
C SER A 576 -39.74 -8.72 -4.09
N PRO A 577 -40.22 -9.95 -4.37
CA PRO A 577 -41.57 -10.36 -3.98
C PRO A 577 -41.61 -10.53 -2.46
N THR A 578 -42.53 -9.81 -1.83
CA THR A 578 -42.85 -9.88 -0.41
C THR A 578 -43.21 -11.31 0.02
N LEU A 579 -42.29 -11.98 0.71
CA LEU A 579 -42.64 -13.09 1.62
C LEU A 579 -42.90 -12.50 3.01
N SER A 580 -44.09 -11.90 3.19
CA SER A 580 -44.65 -11.64 4.51
C SER A 580 -45.82 -12.59 4.75
N ASN A 581 -45.51 -13.77 5.29
CA ASN A 581 -46.54 -14.66 5.83
C ASN A 581 -46.03 -15.30 7.12
N THR A 582 -46.20 -14.60 8.24
CA THR A 582 -46.40 -15.22 9.57
C THR A 582 -47.33 -14.32 10.36
N ALA A 583 -48.63 -14.60 10.24
CA ALA A 583 -49.64 -14.14 11.17
C ALA A 583 -49.34 -14.69 12.58
N ARG A 584 -49.18 -13.79 13.56
CA ARG A 584 -49.43 -14.13 14.97
C ARG A 584 -50.80 -13.56 15.33
N HIS A 585 -51.75 -14.48 15.46
CA HIS A 585 -53.03 -14.24 16.12
C HIS A 585 -52.81 -13.96 17.60
N THR A 586 -53.29 -12.81 18.07
CA THR A 586 -53.87 -12.64 19.40
C THR A 586 -55.15 -11.83 19.24
N THR A 587 -56.28 -12.53 19.26
CA THR A 587 -57.64 -11.98 19.34
C THR A 587 -57.92 -11.39 20.71
N PRO A 588 -58.78 -10.35 20.79
CA PRO A 588 -59.74 -10.24 21.88
C PRO A 588 -61.17 -10.45 21.35
N LEU A 589 -61.90 -11.31 22.08
CA LEU A 589 -63.35 -11.33 22.34
C LEU A 589 -64.29 -10.66 21.33
N GLN A 590 -65.19 -11.45 20.74
CA GLN A 590 -66.61 -11.36 21.10
C GLN A 590 -67.42 -12.59 20.64
N SER A 591 -68.33 -12.98 21.51
CA SER A 591 -69.15 -14.18 21.51
C SER A 591 -70.34 -14.11 20.55
N VAL A 592 -70.50 -15.20 19.79
CA VAL A 592 -71.74 -15.98 19.59
C VAL A 592 -73.01 -15.25 19.13
N GLY A 593 -73.52 -15.70 17.98
CA GLY A 593 -74.94 -16.07 17.92
C GLY A 593 -75.71 -15.49 16.75
N THR A 594 -75.69 -16.16 15.61
CA THR A 594 -76.74 -16.05 14.59
C THR A 594 -77.92 -16.92 15.02
N VAL A 595 -79.10 -16.33 15.26
CA VAL A 595 -80.38 -17.00 15.06
C VAL A 595 -81.35 -16.02 14.39
N THR A 596 -81.67 -16.36 13.14
CA THR A 596 -82.87 -16.10 12.35
C THR A 596 -84.12 -15.62 13.11
N THR A 597 -84.78 -14.56 12.61
CA THR A 597 -86.03 -14.65 11.81
C THR A 597 -86.60 -13.28 11.42
N VAL A 598 -86.98 -13.20 10.14
CA VAL A 598 -87.98 -12.39 9.45
C VAL A 598 -89.01 -11.64 10.32
N GLY A 599 -89.26 -10.37 9.99
CA GLY A 599 -90.41 -9.60 10.47
C GLY A 599 -90.44 -8.17 9.95
N SER A 600 -91.00 -7.97 8.77
CA SER A 600 -91.41 -6.68 8.22
C SER A 600 -92.43 -5.97 9.14
N SER A 601 -92.28 -4.67 9.38
CA SER A 601 -93.34 -3.66 9.11
C SER A 601 -93.03 -2.28 9.70
N SER A 602 -93.08 -1.29 8.82
CA SER A 602 -93.75 0.01 8.94
C SER A 602 -93.38 1.02 10.04
N ARG A 603 -92.99 2.19 9.51
CA ARG A 603 -93.50 3.55 9.77
C ARG A 603 -93.32 4.18 11.16
N GLY A 604 -92.83 5.41 11.10
CA GLY A 604 -92.83 6.44 12.12
C GLY A 604 -91.87 7.51 11.71
#